data_AF-A0A945FLX1-F1
#
_entry.id   AF-A0A945FLX1-F1
#
_cell.length_a   1.000
_cell.length_b   1.000
_cell.length_c   1.000
_cell.angle_alpha   90.00
_cell.angle_beta   90.00
_cell.angle_gamma   90.00
#
_symmetry.space_group_name_H-M   'P 1'
#
loop_
_entity.id
_entity.type
_entity.pdbx_description
1 polymer ?
#
loop_
_entity_poly.entity_id
_entity_poly.type
_entity_poly.pdbx_seq_one_letter_code
_entity_poly.pdbx_strand_id
1 'polypeptide(L)'
;MYKCKEIIELTSKHMETSLPWYTRMEMKAHYLMCKTCNRYAQQLLFINKVLGSFERHVPTKNCQLQDDAKQRIAKKIRQVKETTE
;
A
#
# COMPACT_ATOMS: atom_id res chain seq x y z
N MET A 1 -1.37 10.37 21.42
CA MET A 1 0.11 10.25 21.45
C MET A 1 0.48 8.81 21.21
N TYR A 2 0.54 8.43 19.93
CA TYR A 2 1.10 7.15 19.53
C TYR A 2 2.55 7.01 20.01
N LYS A 3 2.90 5.82 20.48
CA LYS A 3 4.30 5.46 20.76
C LYS A 3 5.06 5.32 19.43
N CYS A 4 6.38 5.51 19.47
CA CYS A 4 7.23 5.34 18.29
C CYS A 4 6.98 4.00 17.57
N LYS A 5 6.70 2.92 18.32
CA LYS A 5 6.38 1.59 17.78
C LYS A 5 5.09 1.59 16.95
N GLU A 6 4.04 2.26 17.43
CA GLU A 6 2.75 2.35 16.73
C GLU A 6 2.89 3.19 15.46
N ILE A 7 3.68 4.27 15.50
CA ILE A 7 3.99 5.09 14.32
C ILE A 7 4.70 4.25 13.25
N ILE A 8 5.69 3.43 13.63
CA ILE A 8 6.40 2.54 12.71
C ILE A 8 5.43 1.52 12.07
N GLU A 9 4.59 0.89 12.88
CA GLU A 9 3.60 -0.07 12.39
C GLU A 9 2.57 0.57 11.44
N LEU A 10 2.06 1.76 11.80
CA LEU A 10 1.18 2.55 10.93
C LEU A 10 1.89 2.96 9.65
N THR A 11 3.18 3.31 9.69
CA THR A 11 3.94 3.67 8.49
C THR A 11 4.03 2.49 7.52
N SER A 12 4.21 1.27 8.04
CA SER A 12 4.16 0.04 7.22
C SER A 12 2.76 -0.20 6.65
N LYS A 13 1.71 -0.07 7.48
CA LYS A 13 0.31 -0.22 7.03
C LYS A 13 -0.10 0.80 5.98
N HIS A 14 0.46 2.02 6.03
CA HIS A 14 0.22 3.07 5.03
C HIS A 14 0.68 2.68 3.63
N MET A 15 1.68 1.79 3.52
CA MET A 15 2.21 1.32 2.24
C MET A 15 1.30 0.28 1.59
N GLU A 16 0.60 -0.53 2.38
CA GLU A 16 -0.33 -1.56 1.90
C GLU A 16 -1.77 -1.04 1.74
N THR A 17 -2.18 -0.08 2.56
CA THR A 17 -3.57 0.41 2.62
C THR A 17 -3.64 1.92 2.81
N SER A 18 -4.64 2.55 2.18
CA SER A 18 -4.86 3.99 2.37
C SER A 18 -5.39 4.25 3.79
N LEU A 19 -4.51 4.73 4.67
CA LEU A 19 -4.89 5.08 6.04
C LEU A 19 -5.88 6.26 6.10
N PRO A 20 -6.71 6.33 7.16
CA PRO A 20 -7.56 7.47 7.46
C PRO A 20 -6.75 8.77 7.55
N TRP A 21 -7.33 9.88 7.09
CA TRP A 21 -6.68 11.19 7.08
C TRP A 21 -6.31 11.69 8.49
N TYR A 22 -7.10 11.34 9.51
CA TYR A 22 -6.83 11.73 10.90
C TYR A 22 -5.52 11.10 11.39
N THR A 23 -5.28 9.83 11.06
CA THR A 23 -4.08 9.09 11.44
C THR A 23 -2.84 9.72 10.81
N ARG A 24 -2.95 10.21 9.56
CA ARG A 24 -1.85 10.93 8.89
C ARG A 24 -1.48 12.22 9.62
N MET A 25 -2.45 12.94 10.17
CA MET A 25 -2.20 14.18 10.92
C MET A 25 -1.49 13.88 12.25
N GLU A 26 -1.91 12.85 12.98
CA GLU A 26 -1.25 12.48 14.23
C GLU A 26 0.18 11.94 13.99
N MET A 27 0.40 11.19 12.91
CA MET A 27 1.74 10.75 12.51
C MET A 27 2.66 11.93 12.19
N LYS A 28 2.17 12.94 11.44
CA LYS A 28 2.92 14.17 11.18
C LYS A 28 3.29 14.92 12.45
N ALA A 29 2.36 15.03 13.41
CA ALA A 29 2.65 15.63 14.70
C ALA A 29 3.77 14.87 15.45
N HIS A 30 3.73 13.53 15.43
CA HIS A 30 4.79 12.72 16.04
C HIS A 30 6.15 12.87 15.33
N TYR A 31 6.18 12.96 14.00
CA TYR A 31 7.42 13.20 13.26
C TYR A 31 8.07 14.55 13.58
N LEU A 32 7.27 15.57 13.87
CA LEU A 32 7.78 16.88 14.31
C LEU A 32 8.42 16.82 15.70
N MET A 33 7.89 15.97 16.58
CA MET A 33 8.39 15.81 17.96
C MET A 33 9.52 14.78 18.07
N CYS A 34 9.58 13.80 17.16
CA CYS A 34 10.52 12.68 17.21
C CYS A 34 11.34 12.56 15.92
N LYS A 35 12.59 13.04 15.97
CA LYS A 35 13.54 12.97 14.85
C LYS A 35 13.78 11.53 14.34
N THR A 36 13.78 10.54 15.22
CA THR A 36 14.02 9.14 14.84
C THR A 36 12.90 8.61 13.97
N CYS A 37 11.63 8.84 14.36
CA CYS A 37 10.49 8.43 13.57
C CYS A 37 10.43 9.18 12.23
N ASN A 38 10.79 10.46 12.20
CA ASN A 38 10.89 11.23 10.97
C ASN A 38 11.94 10.65 10.00
N ARG A 39 13.13 10.31 10.50
CA ARG A 39 14.19 9.69 9.68
C ARG A 39 13.76 8.34 9.12
N TYR A 40 13.15 7.51 9.96
CA TYR A 40 12.64 6.20 9.53
C TYR A 40 11.57 6.33 8.44
N ALA A 41 10.61 7.25 8.62
CA ALA A 41 9.57 7.51 7.63
C ALA A 41 10.16 7.98 6.29
N GLN A 42 11.16 8.87 6.32
CA GLN A 42 11.85 9.31 5.11
C GLN A 42 12.56 8.16 4.38
N GLN A 43 13.21 7.26 5.13
CA GLN A 43 13.86 6.07 4.55
C GLN A 43 12.83 5.15 3.89
N LEU A 44 11.70 4.89 4.56
CA LEU A 44 10.62 4.07 4.02
C LEU A 44 10.02 4.68 2.75
N LEU A 45 9.77 5.99 2.75
CA LEU A 45 9.27 6.73 1.60
C LEU A 45 10.27 6.72 0.44
N PHE A 46 11.57 6.80 0.73
CA PHE A 46 12.61 6.71 -0.29
C PHE A 46 12.61 5.31 -0.94
N ILE A 47 12.59 4.25 -0.14
CA ILE A 47 12.51 2.87 -0.64
C ILE A 47 11.26 2.68 -1.50
N ASN A 48 10.10 3.13 -1.03
CA ASN A 48 8.85 3.03 -1.79
C ASN A 48 8.90 3.83 -3.09
N LYS A 49 9.45 5.04 -3.07
CA LYS A 49 9.61 5.86 -4.27
C LYS A 49 10.55 5.21 -5.30
N VAL A 50 11.63 4.59 -4.84
CA VAL A 50 12.54 3.83 -5.70
C VAL A 50 11.82 2.61 -6.28
N LEU A 51 11.13 1.82 -5.46
CA LEU A 51 10.33 0.66 -5.90
C LEU A 51 9.24 1.05 -6.92
N GLY A 52 8.47 2.09 -6.64
CA GLY A 52 7.44 2.60 -7.56
C GLY A 52 8.03 3.24 -8.82
N SER A 53 9.24 3.80 -8.76
CA SER A 53 9.94 4.26 -9.96
C SER A 53 10.47 3.09 -10.79
N PHE A 54 10.87 1.99 -10.15
CA PHE A 54 11.18 0.73 -10.82
C PHE A 54 9.94 0.14 -11.50
N GLU A 55 8.78 0.12 -10.84
CA GLU A 55 7.51 -0.29 -11.47
C GLU A 55 7.15 0.55 -12.70
N ARG A 56 7.46 1.86 -12.70
CA ARG A 56 7.26 2.72 -13.88
C ARG A 56 8.25 2.45 -15.02
N HIS A 57 9.42 1.88 -14.72
CA HIS A 57 10.43 1.50 -15.71
C HIS A 57 10.32 0.05 -16.17
N VAL A 58 9.61 -0.80 -15.43
CA VAL A 58 9.13 -2.08 -15.96
C VAL A 58 8.04 -1.73 -16.96
N PRO A 59 8.19 -2.06 -18.26
CA PRO A 59 7.14 -1.83 -19.22
C PRO A 59 5.91 -2.62 -18.77
N THR A 60 4.94 -1.92 -18.22
CA THR A 60 3.58 -2.39 -17.87
C THR A 60 2.81 -2.83 -19.13
N LYS A 61 3.48 -3.05 -20.26
CA LYS A 61 2.93 -3.65 -21.47
C LYS A 61 2.52 -5.11 -21.25
N ASN A 62 3.04 -5.80 -20.24
CA ASN A 62 2.79 -7.23 -20.00
C ASN A 62 2.25 -7.55 -18.60
N CYS A 63 1.70 -6.58 -17.87
CA CYS A 63 0.92 -6.85 -16.65
C CYS A 63 -0.59 -6.72 -16.91
N GLN A 64 -1.05 -7.13 -18.09
CA GLN A 64 -2.44 -7.52 -18.26
C GLN A 64 -2.52 -9.04 -18.13
N LEU A 65 -3.47 -9.53 -17.35
CA LEU A 65 -3.88 -10.92 -17.46
C LEU A 65 -4.19 -11.18 -18.94
N GLN A 66 -3.59 -12.23 -19.50
CA GLN A 66 -3.97 -12.75 -20.81
C GLN A 66 -5.49 -12.89 -20.85
N ASP A 67 -6.14 -12.48 -21.94
CA ASP A 67 -7.62 -12.39 -22.02
C ASP A 67 -8.32 -13.69 -21.59
N ASP A 68 -7.71 -14.84 -21.88
CA ASP A 68 -8.16 -16.17 -21.42
C ASP A 68 -8.20 -16.29 -19.88
N ALA A 69 -7.13 -15.87 -19.20
CA ALA A 69 -7.05 -15.88 -17.74
C ALA A 69 -8.12 -14.97 -17.12
N LYS A 70 -8.39 -13.81 -17.73
CA LYS A 70 -9.42 -12.87 -17.30
C LYS A 70 -10.82 -13.45 -17.45
N GLN A 71 -11.10 -14.14 -18.57
CA GLN A 71 -12.39 -14.80 -18.81
C GLN A 71 -12.62 -15.98 -17.85
N ARG A 72 -11.59 -16.81 -17.59
CA ARG A 72 -11.68 -17.92 -16.63
C ARG A 72 -12.03 -17.44 -15.22
N ILE A 73 -11.40 -16.36 -14.77
CA ILE A 73 -11.67 -15.77 -13.45
C ILE A 73 -13.09 -15.19 -13.39
N ALA A 74 -13.51 -14.43 -14.40
CA ALA A 74 -14.86 -13.88 -14.47
C ALA A 74 -15.94 -14.97 -14.44
N LYS A 75 -15.73 -16.09 -15.14
CA LYS A 75 -16.66 -17.23 -15.15
C LYS A 75 -16.76 -17.89 -13.76
N LYS A 76 -15.64 -18.11 -13.08
CA LYS A 76 -15.65 -18.67 -11.72
C LYS A 76 -16.35 -17.76 -10.71
N ILE A 77 -16.12 -16.45 -10.79
CA ILE A 77 -16.78 -15.49 -9.89
C ILE A 77 -18.31 -15.51 -10.09
N ARG A 78 -18.78 -15.60 -11.34
CA ARG A 78 -20.22 -15.70 -11.65
C ARG A 78 -20.83 -17.00 -11.12
N GLN A 79 -20.16 -18.13 -11.33
CA GLN A 79 -20.63 -19.43 -10.83
C GLN A 79 -20.73 -19.48 -9.30
N VAL A 80 -19.75 -18.92 -8.59
CA VAL A 80 -19.79 -18.83 -7.12
C VAL A 80 -20.96 -17.96 -6.66
N LYS A 81 -21.26 -16.88 -7.38
CA LYS A 81 -22.42 -16.01 -7.09
C LYS A 81 -23.74 -16.76 -7.26
N GLU A 82 -23.87 -17.61 -8.27
CA GLU A 82 -25.07 -18.40 -8.55
C GLU A 82 -25.25 -19.61 -7.62
N THR A 83 -24.20 -20.07 -6.94
CA THR A 83 -24.27 -21.22 -6.01
C THR A 83 -24.47 -20.77 -4.55
N THR A 84 -24.48 -19.47 -4.30
CA THR A 84 -24.67 -18.87 -2.96
C THR A 84 -26.08 -18.27 -2.80
N GLU A 85 -26.95 -18.44 -3.79
CA GLU A 85 -28.37 -18.03 -3.75
C GLU A 85 -29.28 -19.26 -3.64
#